data_AF-A0A382WAC6-F1
#
_entry.id   AF-A0A382WAC6-F1
#
_cell.length_a   1.000
_cell.length_b   1.000
_cell.length_c   1.000
_cell.angle_alpha   90.00
_cell.angle_beta   90.00
_cell.angle_gamma   90.00
#
_symmetry.space_group_name_H-M   'P 1'
#
loop_
_entity.id
_entity.type
_entity.pdbx_description
1 polymer ?
#
loop_
_entity_poly.entity_id
_entity_poly.type
_entity_poly.pdbx_seq_one_letter_code
_entity_poly.pdbx_strand_id
1 'polypeptide(L)'
;INGSSFKDILEKFEQDDQTKVILMIGEIGGPQEVEAGKFAKENMSKPVIAYIAGLTAPKGRVMGHAGAIVSAYGESAVEKVELLKECGIVISKNPSIMGETVKQVLDGDN
;
A
#
# COMPACT_ATOMS: atom_id res chain seq x y z
N ILE A 1 15.25 9.49 -7.99
CA ILE A 1 15.11 8.18 -8.66
C ILE A 1 14.93 7.15 -7.58
N ASN A 2 13.81 6.42 -7.55
CA ASN A 2 13.72 5.24 -6.69
C ASN A 2 14.55 4.13 -7.32
N GLY A 3 15.21 3.30 -6.51
CA GLY A 3 15.94 2.14 -7.03
C GLY A 3 14.99 1.03 -7.48
N SER A 4 13.92 0.81 -6.71
CA SER A 4 12.86 -0.16 -7.00
C SER A 4 11.52 0.41 -6.56
N SER A 5 10.47 0.08 -7.30
CA SER A 5 9.07 0.43 -7.00
C SER A 5 8.40 -0.65 -6.15
N PHE A 6 7.24 -0.33 -5.57
CA PHE A 6 6.41 -1.35 -4.91
C PHE A 6 6.06 -2.50 -5.86
N LYS A 7 5.75 -2.19 -7.13
CA LYS A 7 5.46 -3.20 -8.16
C LYS A 7 6.63 -4.19 -8.32
N ASP A 8 7.85 -3.69 -8.47
CA ASP A 8 9.04 -4.55 -8.66
C ASP A 8 9.24 -5.52 -7.49
N ILE A 9 8.88 -5.08 -6.27
CA ILE A 9 8.99 -5.90 -5.06
C ILE A 9 7.81 -6.89 -4.95
N LEU A 10 6.60 -6.47 -5.34
CA LEU A 10 5.44 -7.36 -5.40
C LEU A 10 5.67 -8.53 -6.36
N GLU A 11 6.24 -8.28 -7.53
CA GLU A 11 6.63 -9.34 -8.49
C GLU A 11 7.58 -10.37 -7.85
N LYS A 12 8.55 -9.91 -7.06
CA LYS A 12 9.49 -10.80 -6.35
C LYS A 12 8.79 -11.61 -5.25
N PHE A 13 7.89 -10.99 -4.50
CA PHE A 13 7.13 -11.68 -3.46
C PHE A 13 6.13 -12.69 -4.03
N GLU A 14 5.56 -12.44 -5.21
CA GLU A 14 4.73 -13.44 -5.90
C GLU A 14 5.53 -14.71 -6.21
N GLN A 15 6.80 -14.56 -6.60
CA GLN A 15 7.67 -15.68 -6.96
C GLN A 15 8.31 -16.42 -5.77
N ASP A 16 8.23 -15.87 -4.56
CA ASP A 16 8.79 -16.51 -3.37
C ASP A 16 7.79 -17.44 -2.66
N ASP A 17 7.98 -18.76 -2.78
CA ASP A 17 7.11 -19.78 -2.20
C ASP A 17 6.94 -19.68 -0.67
N GLN A 18 7.89 -19.04 0.02
CA GLN A 18 7.82 -18.83 1.48
C GLN A 18 6.90 -17.67 1.85
N THR A 19 6.71 -16.68 0.97
CA THR A 19 5.81 -15.56 1.20
C THR A 19 4.35 -16.01 1.14
N LYS A 20 3.61 -15.78 2.23
CA LYS A 20 2.18 -16.13 2.36
C LYS A 20 1.23 -14.93 2.31
N VAL A 21 1.73 -13.75 2.67
CA VAL A 21 0.99 -12.49 2.67
C VAL A 21 1.99 -11.34 2.56
N ILE A 22 1.60 -10.25 1.91
CA ILE A 22 2.42 -9.06 1.76
C ILE A 22 1.74 -7.89 2.46
N LEU A 23 2.47 -7.16 3.30
CA LEU A 23 2.04 -5.89 3.87
C LEU A 23 2.83 -4.75 3.20
N MET A 24 2.16 -3.98 2.35
CA MET A 24 2.69 -2.77 1.74
C MET A 24 2.49 -1.57 2.67
N ILE A 25 3.58 -0.91 3.06
CA ILE A 25 3.54 0.31 3.85
C ILE A 25 3.95 1.48 2.95
N GLY A 26 2.96 2.30 2.60
CA GLY A 26 3.14 3.50 1.78
C GLY A 26 2.89 4.79 2.53
N GLU A 27 2.97 5.90 1.82
CA GLU A 27 2.75 7.24 2.34
C GLU A 27 1.96 8.11 1.34
N ILE A 28 1.72 9.38 1.68
CA ILE A 28 1.17 10.36 0.74
C ILE A 28 2.16 10.69 -0.38
N GLY A 29 1.65 11.18 -1.52
CA GLY A 29 2.49 11.66 -2.64
C GLY A 29 2.80 10.57 -3.67
N GLY A 30 2.74 10.93 -4.95
CA GLY A 30 2.98 10.02 -6.06
C GLY A 30 1.94 8.89 -6.23
N PRO A 31 2.02 8.13 -7.34
CA PRO A 31 1.01 7.13 -7.71
C PRO A 31 1.38 5.69 -7.29
N GLN A 32 2.56 5.48 -6.69
CA GLN A 32 3.22 4.17 -6.66
C GLN A 32 2.40 3.09 -5.94
N GLU A 33 1.73 3.42 -4.85
CA GLU A 33 0.91 2.48 -4.09
C GLU A 33 -0.33 2.07 -4.90
N VAL A 34 -0.99 3.02 -5.57
CA VAL A 34 -2.17 2.74 -6.38
C VAL A 34 -1.80 1.92 -7.62
N GLU A 35 -0.66 2.22 -8.25
CA GLU A 35 -0.12 1.41 -9.34
C GLU A 35 0.21 -0.01 -8.89
N ALA A 36 0.82 -0.16 -7.71
CA ALA A 36 1.07 -1.46 -7.11
C ALA A 36 -0.23 -2.21 -6.78
N GLY A 37 -1.28 -1.49 -6.34
CA GLY A 37 -2.58 -2.09 -6.09
C GLY A 37 -3.28 -2.62 -7.34
N LYS A 38 -3.25 -1.84 -8.43
CA LYS A 38 -3.76 -2.29 -9.74
C LYS A 38 -2.98 -3.50 -10.25
N PHE A 39 -1.65 -3.46 -10.12
CA PHE A 39 -0.81 -4.59 -10.46
C PHE A 39 -1.18 -5.84 -9.64
N ALA A 40 -1.33 -5.71 -8.33
CA ALA A 40 -1.70 -6.81 -7.43
C ALA A 40 -3.03 -7.44 -7.83
N LYS A 41 -4.05 -6.61 -8.13
CA LYS A 41 -5.38 -7.08 -8.58
C LYS A 41 -5.30 -7.99 -9.81
N GLU A 42 -4.41 -7.69 -10.75
CA GLU A 42 -4.31 -8.39 -12.03
C GLU A 42 -3.32 -9.55 -12.02
N ASN A 43 -2.30 -9.51 -11.16
CA ASN A 43 -1.11 -10.37 -11.29
C ASN A 43 -0.74 -11.14 -10.02
N MET A 44 -1.33 -10.84 -8.87
CA MET A 44 -0.97 -11.52 -7.62
C MET A 44 -2.03 -12.53 -7.20
N SER A 45 -1.57 -13.74 -6.87
CA SER A 45 -2.40 -14.75 -6.21
C SER A 45 -2.30 -14.65 -4.68
N LYS A 46 -1.20 -14.10 -4.17
CA LYS A 46 -0.97 -13.91 -2.73
C LYS A 46 -1.70 -12.67 -2.22
N PRO A 47 -2.28 -12.73 -1.01
CA PRO A 47 -3.00 -11.59 -0.45
C PRO A 47 -2.05 -10.42 -0.18
N VAL A 48 -2.49 -9.22 -0.57
CA VAL A 48 -1.81 -7.95 -0.31
C VAL A 48 -2.64 -7.11 0.64
N ILE A 49 -2.01 -6.65 1.71
CA ILE A 49 -2.53 -5.69 2.69
C ILE A 49 -1.77 -4.38 2.48
N ALA A 50 -2.42 -3.24 2.72
CA ALA A 50 -1.74 -1.96 2.72
C ALA A 50 -2.01 -1.10 3.96
N TYR A 51 -1.04 -0.27 4.29
CA TYR A 51 -1.18 0.88 5.19
C TYR A 51 -0.63 2.11 4.48
N ILE A 52 -1.35 3.24 4.57
CA ILE A 52 -0.92 4.51 3.99
C ILE A 52 -0.74 5.53 5.12
N ALA A 53 0.50 5.97 5.33
CA ALA A 53 0.83 7.02 6.27
C ALA A 53 0.38 8.40 5.74
N GLY A 54 0.14 9.34 6.67
CA GLY A 54 -0.11 10.74 6.31
C GLY A 54 -1.60 11.14 6.19
N LEU A 55 -2.53 10.41 6.81
CA LEU A 55 -3.95 10.80 6.90
C LEU A 55 -4.17 12.20 7.50
N THR A 56 -3.27 12.65 8.39
CA THR A 56 -3.33 13.97 9.04
C THR A 56 -2.38 14.99 8.41
N ALA A 57 -1.76 14.67 7.27
CA ALA A 57 -0.80 15.55 6.63
C ALA A 57 -1.48 16.80 6.04
N PRO A 58 -0.96 18.01 6.30
CA PRO A 58 -1.51 19.23 5.72
C PRO A 58 -1.19 19.30 4.21
N LYS A 59 -2.14 19.80 3.41
CA LYS A 59 -1.96 19.99 1.96
C LYS A 59 -0.77 20.91 1.67
N GLY A 60 0.01 20.59 0.64
CA GLY A 60 1.11 21.44 0.16
C GLY A 60 2.35 21.49 1.05
N ARG A 61 2.46 20.61 2.06
CA ARG A 61 3.65 20.49 2.92
C ARG A 61 4.40 19.20 2.63
N VAL A 62 5.70 19.30 2.41
CA VAL A 62 6.60 18.14 2.35
C VAL A 62 6.74 17.55 3.75
N MET A 63 6.40 16.27 3.90
CA MET A 63 6.49 15.55 5.16
C MET A 63 7.77 14.71 5.21
N GLY A 64 8.90 15.32 5.59
CA GLY A 64 10.17 14.61 5.83
C GLY A 64 10.85 14.04 4.58
N HIS A 65 10.29 12.97 4.00
CA HIS A 65 10.76 12.37 2.75
C HIS A 65 10.51 13.29 1.55
N ALA A 66 11.46 13.33 0.60
CA ALA A 66 11.41 14.22 -0.55
C ALA A 66 10.19 14.00 -1.48
N GLY A 67 9.58 12.80 -1.45
CA GLY A 67 8.39 12.44 -2.23
C GLY A 67 7.06 12.63 -1.49
N ALA A 68 7.07 12.88 -0.18
CA ALA A 68 5.88 12.98 0.65
C ALA A 68 5.21 14.35 0.55
N ILE A 69 4.79 14.72 -0.66
CA ILE A 69 4.02 15.93 -0.95
C ILE A 69 2.76 15.56 -1.73
N VAL A 70 1.61 16.11 -1.31
CA VAL A 70 0.38 16.01 -2.09
C VAL A 70 0.37 17.15 -3.09
N SER A 71 0.67 16.82 -4.34
CA SER A 71 0.83 17.76 -5.46
C SER A 71 -0.25 17.60 -6.54
N ALA A 72 -0.91 16.44 -6.59
CA ALA A 72 -1.96 16.11 -7.54
C ALA A 72 -3.13 15.33 -6.89
N TYR A 73 -4.22 15.19 -7.65
CA TYR A 73 -5.38 14.37 -7.28
C TYR A 73 -4.99 12.89 -7.19
N GLY A 74 -5.47 12.19 -6.18
CA GLY A 74 -5.16 10.77 -5.95
C GLY A 74 -3.88 10.52 -5.14
N GLU A 75 -3.18 11.57 -4.73
CA GLU A 75 -1.94 11.46 -3.93
C GLU A 75 -2.18 11.57 -2.42
N SER A 76 -3.40 11.94 -2.00
CA SER A 76 -3.74 11.98 -0.57
C SER A 76 -3.92 10.58 -0.02
N ALA A 77 -3.65 10.41 1.28
CA ALA A 77 -3.76 9.10 1.93
C ALA A 77 -5.19 8.53 1.84
N VAL A 78 -6.19 9.40 1.94
CA VAL A 78 -7.61 9.01 1.85
C VAL A 78 -7.94 8.48 0.45
N GLU A 79 -7.55 9.20 -0.60
CA GLU A 79 -7.81 8.76 -1.98
C GLU A 79 -7.07 7.46 -2.30
N LYS A 80 -5.80 7.34 -1.89
CA LYS A 80 -5.04 6.10 -2.06
C LYS A 80 -5.72 4.92 -1.37
N VAL A 81 -6.21 5.11 -0.15
CA VAL A 81 -6.93 4.07 0.60
C VAL A 81 -8.18 3.59 -0.15
N GLU A 82 -8.99 4.51 -0.67
CA GLU A 82 -10.19 4.11 -1.43
C GLU A 82 -9.84 3.37 -2.73
N LEU A 83 -8.86 3.88 -3.49
CA LEU A 83 -8.40 3.24 -4.73
C LEU A 83 -7.79 1.84 -4.47
N LEU A 84 -7.08 1.67 -3.36
CA LEU A 84 -6.54 0.37 -2.96
C LEU A 84 -7.64 -0.62 -2.57
N LYS A 85 -8.69 -0.17 -1.86
CA LYS A 85 -9.86 -1.01 -1.57
C LYS A 85 -10.57 -1.48 -2.84
N GLU A 86 -10.70 -0.61 -3.85
CA GLU A 86 -11.24 -0.98 -5.17
C GLU A 86 -10.38 -2.02 -5.92
N CYS A 87 -9.10 -2.13 -5.54
CA CYS A 87 -8.20 -3.17 -6.02
C CYS A 87 -8.32 -4.49 -5.24
N GLY A 88 -9.18 -4.56 -4.22
CA GLY A 88 -9.32 -5.74 -3.36
C GLY A 88 -8.25 -5.83 -2.26
N ILE A 89 -7.48 -4.76 -2.03
CA ILE A 89 -6.46 -4.72 -0.99
C ILE A 89 -7.09 -4.42 0.36
N VAL A 90 -6.77 -5.25 1.35
CA VAL A 90 -7.17 -5.04 2.74
C VAL A 90 -6.36 -3.89 3.33
N ILE A 91 -7.03 -2.95 4.00
CA ILE A 91 -6.38 -1.75 4.56
C ILE A 91 -6.24 -1.86 6.07
N SER A 92 -5.00 -1.80 6.56
CA SER A 92 -4.74 -1.56 7.98
C SER A 92 -4.97 -0.09 8.31
N LYS A 93 -5.84 0.20 9.29
CA LYS A 93 -6.28 1.57 9.59
C LYS A 93 -5.22 2.41 10.31
N ASN A 94 -4.29 1.77 11.01
CA ASN A 94 -3.21 2.43 11.73
C ASN A 94 -2.05 1.45 12.00
N PRO A 95 -0.84 1.95 12.33
CA PRO A 95 0.33 1.09 12.55
C PRO A 95 0.16 0.08 13.69
N SER A 96 -0.57 0.42 14.75
CA SER A 96 -0.71 -0.46 15.92
C SER A 96 -1.51 -1.74 15.65
N ILE A 97 -2.35 -1.76 14.60
CA ILE A 97 -3.17 -2.93 14.27
C ILE A 97 -2.66 -3.72 13.05
N MET A 98 -1.52 -3.35 12.45
CA MET A 98 -1.00 -4.03 11.26
C MET A 98 -0.83 -5.54 11.47
N GLY A 99 -0.27 -5.95 12.62
CA GLY A 99 -0.09 -7.37 12.94
C GLY A 99 -1.42 -8.13 13.05
N GLU A 100 -2.44 -7.50 13.64
CA GLU A 100 -3.79 -8.07 13.74
C GLU A 100 -4.44 -8.20 12.36
N THR A 101 -4.31 -7.18 11.51
CA THR A 101 -4.81 -7.22 10.11
C THR A 101 -4.13 -8.34 9.32
N VAL A 102 -2.80 -8.47 9.44
CA VAL A 102 -2.04 -9.56 8.80
C VAL A 102 -2.52 -10.92 9.28
N LYS A 103 -2.71 -11.08 10.58
CA LYS A 103 -3.21 -12.32 11.17
C LYS A 103 -4.60 -12.70 10.63
N GLN A 104 -5.54 -11.77 10.59
CA GLN A 104 -6.90 -12.00 10.06
C GLN A 104 -6.89 -12.52 8.63
N VAL A 105 -6.05 -11.91 7.77
CA VAL A 105 -5.92 -12.31 6.37
C VAL A 105 -5.27 -13.70 6.22
N LEU A 106 -4.30 -14.03 7.07
CA LEU A 106 -3.68 -15.36 7.09
C LEU A 106 -4.64 -16.46 7.56
N ASP A 107 -5.48 -16.14 8.54
CA ASP A 107 -6.45 -17.07 9.12
C ASP A 107 -7.67 -17.28 8.19
N GLY A 108 -7.85 -16.42 7.17
CA GLY A 108 -8.94 -16.52 6.18
C GLY A 108 -10.23 -15.80 6.60
N ASP A 109 -10.18 -14.96 7.63
CA ASP A 109 -11.32 -14.25 8.21
C ASP A 109 -11.66 -12.95 7.47
N ASN A 110 -11.83 -13.02 6.13
CA ASN A 110 -12.19 -11.87 5.29
C ASN A 110 -13.69 -11.80 4.94
#